data_AF-A0A800ICH1-F1
#
_entry.id   AF-A0A800ICH1-F1
#
_cell.length_a   1.000
_cell.length_b   1.000
_cell.length_c   1.000
_cell.angle_alpha   90.00
_cell.angle_beta   90.00
_cell.angle_gamma   90.00
#
_symmetry.space_group_name_H-M   'P 1'
#
loop_
_entity.id
_entity.type
_entity.pdbx_description
1 polymer ?
#
loop_
_entity_poly.entity_id
_entity_poly.type
_entity_poly.pdbx_seq_one_letter_code
_entity_poly.pdbx_strand_id
1 'polypeptide(L)' 'MSDQYQEISSRLMAISEEIADLALADLRDSLEEGRQKTTPLEKRLTRARRAVEKAAILLDPAGQDVF' A
#
# COMPACT_ATOMS: atom_id res chain seq x y z
N MET A 1 -1.03 -19.50 -16.17
CA MET A 1 -0.78 -18.05 -16.38
C MET A 1 -1.61 -17.23 -15.40
N SER A 2 -2.93 -17.41 -15.35
CA SER A 2 -3.81 -16.82 -14.31
C SER A 2 -3.29 -16.99 -12.89
N ASP A 3 -2.86 -18.20 -12.53
CA ASP A 3 -2.46 -18.52 -11.16
C ASP A 3 -1.20 -17.78 -10.72
N GLN A 4 -0.23 -17.59 -11.62
CA GLN A 4 0.99 -16.83 -11.31
C GLN A 4 0.70 -15.33 -11.15
N TYR A 5 -0.18 -14.76 -11.98
CA TYR A 5 -0.59 -13.37 -11.83
C TYR A 5 -1.39 -13.14 -10.54
N GLN A 6 -2.25 -14.10 -10.18
CA GLN A 6 -3.02 -14.04 -8.94
C GLN A 6 -2.13 -14.20 -7.69
N GLU A 7 -1.12 -15.06 -7.74
CA GLU A 7 -0.12 -15.17 -6.67
C GLU A 7 0.66 -13.85 -6.50
N ILE A 8 1.10 -13.24 -7.61
CA ILE A 8 1.80 -11.94 -7.56
C ILE A 8 0.85 -10.85 -7.03
N SER A 9 -0.40 -10.80 -7.49
CA SER A 9 -1.41 -9.86 -6.99
C SER A 9 -1.61 -9.98 -5.48
N SER A 10 -1.78 -11.21 -4.97
CA SER A 10 -1.92 -11.48 -3.54
C SER A 10 -0.70 -11.01 -2.74
N ARG A 11 0.51 -11.26 -3.24
CA ARG A 11 1.75 -10.79 -2.60
C ARG A 11 1.86 -9.27 -2.60
N LEU A 12 1.45 -8.60 -3.68
CA LEU A 12 1.42 -7.14 -3.73
C LEU A 12 0.39 -6.56 -2.75
N MET A 13 -0.77 -7.20 -2.57
CA MET A 13 -1.74 -6.79 -1.55
C MET A 13 -1.17 -6.91 -0.13
N ALA A 14 -0.47 -8.01 0.19
CA ALA A 14 0.22 -8.14 1.47
C ALA A 14 1.28 -7.05 1.69
N ILE A 15 2.07 -6.73 0.67
CA ILE A 15 3.05 -5.62 0.72
C ILE A 15 2.34 -4.27 0.91
N SER A 16 1.18 -4.05 0.29
CA SER A 16 0.38 -2.84 0.51
C SER A 16 -0.03 -2.68 1.98
N GLU A 17 -0.46 -3.76 2.62
CA GLU A 17 -0.80 -3.77 4.05
C GLU A 17 0.42 -3.45 4.91
N GLU A 18 1.57 -4.08 4.64
CA GLU A 18 2.82 -3.78 5.35
C GLU A 18 3.22 -2.30 5.23
N ILE A 19 3.05 -1.69 4.05
CA ILE A 19 3.31 -0.26 3.86
C ILE A 19 2.31 0.59 4.66
N ALA A 20 1.05 0.16 4.79
CA ALA A 20 0.05 0.84 5.60
C ALA A 20 0.45 0.84 7.08
N ASP A 21 0.91 -0.29 7.59
CA ASP A 21 1.35 -0.43 8.98
C ASP A 21 2.55 0.48 9.28
N LEU A 22 3.51 0.57 8.35
CA LEU A 22 4.64 1.50 8.47
C LEU A 22 4.19 2.97 8.47
N ALA A 23 3.20 3.33 7.65
CA ALA A 23 2.66 4.69 7.62
C ALA A 23 1.93 5.04 8.92
N LEU A 24 1.20 4.08 9.50
CA LEU A 24 0.53 4.22 10.79
C LEU A 24 1.52 4.33 11.94
N ALA A 25 2.62 3.56 11.91
CA ALA A 25 3.68 3.66 12.89
C ALA A 25 4.34 5.05 12.87
N ASP A 26 4.72 5.55 11.69
CA ASP A 26 5.29 6.90 11.54
C ASP A 26 4.33 8.00 12.03
N LEU A 27 3.03 7.85 11.77
CA LEU A 27 2.03 8.77 12.28
C LEU A 27 1.94 8.75 13.81
N ARG A 28 1.98 7.57 14.44
CA ARG A 28 1.97 7.42 15.90
C ARG A 28 3.20 8.08 16.52
N ASP A 29 4.39 7.77 16.01
CA ASP A 29 5.66 8.34 16.48
C ASP A 29 5.64 9.88 16.36
N SER A 30 5.12 10.40 15.23
CA SER A 30 4.95 11.83 15.03
C SER A 30 4.03 12.48 16.07
N LEU A 31 2.94 11.82 16.44
CA LEU A 31 2.01 12.31 17.47
C LEU A 31 2.64 12.27 18.87
N GLU A 32 3.40 11.22 19.19
CA GLU A 32 4.14 11.11 20.45
C GLU A 32 5.19 12.21 20.61
N GLU A 33 5.84 12.61 19.51
CA GLU A 33 6.75 13.76 19.47
C GLU A 33 6.04 15.13 19.47
N GLY A 34 4.71 15.16 19.58
CA GLY A 34 3.91 16.39 19.60
C GLY A 34 3.77 17.09 18.25
N ARG A 35 4.12 16.41 17.14
CA ARG A 35 3.97 16.96 15.78
C ARG A 35 2.55 16.70 15.26
N GLN A 36 1.76 17.75 15.10
CA GLN A 36 0.37 17.67 14.60
C GLN A 36 0.26 17.66 13.07
N LYS A 37 1.16 16.97 12.36
CA LYS A 37 1.13 16.94 10.89
C LYS A 37 1.61 15.63 10.31
N THR A 38 0.97 15.26 9.20
CA THR A 38 1.45 14.24 8.28
C THR A 38 2.90 14.49 7.90
N THR A 39 3.78 13.52 8.18
CA THR A 39 5.21 13.64 7.89
C THR A 39 5.47 13.48 6.37
N PRO A 40 6.62 13.94 5.85
CA PRO A 40 7.05 13.59 4.49
C PRO A 40 7.18 12.08 4.27
N LEU A 41 7.52 11.31 5.31
CA LEU A 41 7.66 9.86 5.23
C LEU A 41 6.29 9.18 5.06
N GLU A 42 5.30 9.51 5.90
CA GLU A 42 3.91 9.04 5.75
C GLU A 42 3.42 9.32 4.32
N LYS A 43 3.61 10.54 3.81
CA LYS A 43 3.13 10.91 2.46
C LYS A 43 3.76 10.04 1.38
N ARG A 44 5.05 9.70 1.54
CA ARG A 44 5.76 8.81 0.61
C ARG A 44 5.25 7.38 0.72
N LEU A 45 5.03 6.88 1.93
CA LEU A 45 4.49 5.54 2.19
C LEU A 45 3.08 5.39 1.60
N THR A 46 2.19 6.34 1.84
CA THR A 46 0.83 6.34 1.29
C THR A 46 0.81 6.37 -0.25
N ARG A 47 1.76 7.07 -0.90
CA ARG A 47 1.91 7.02 -2.36
C ARG A 47 2.43 5.68 -2.85
N ALA A 48 3.44 5.11 -2.18
CA ALA A 48 3.98 3.81 -2.51
C ALA A 48 2.90 2.72 -2.40
N ARG A 49 2.13 2.73 -1.31
CA ARG A 49 1.00 1.84 -1.07
C ARG A 49 0.01 1.85 -2.24
N ARG A 50 -0.48 3.03 -2.63
CA ARG A 50 -1.41 3.19 -3.76
C ARG A 50 -0.84 2.67 -5.09
N ALA A 51 0.46 2.84 -5.33
CA ALA A 51 1.09 2.31 -6.53
C ALA A 51 1.14 0.78 -6.52
N VAL A 52 1.41 0.18 -5.36
CA VAL A 52 1.41 -1.28 -5.16
C VAL A 52 -0.01 -1.85 -5.31
N GLU A 53 -1.02 -1.23 -4.69
CA GLU A 53 -2.43 -1.65 -4.86
C GLU A 53 -2.84 -1.60 -6.31
N LYS A 54 -2.50 -0.51 -7.03
CA LYS A 54 -2.81 -0.40 -8.45
C LYS A 54 -2.17 -1.53 -9.26
N ALA A 55 -0.91 -1.87 -8.96
CA ALA A 55 -0.24 -3.00 -9.62
C ALA A 55 -0.93 -4.33 -9.30
N ALA A 56 -1.35 -4.56 -8.06
CA ALA A 56 -2.07 -5.76 -7.65
C ALA A 56 -3.39 -5.91 -8.41
N ILE A 57 -4.19 -4.84 -8.50
CA ILE A 57 -5.49 -4.87 -9.20
C ILE A 57 -5.32 -5.12 -10.69
N LEU A 58 -4.29 -4.54 -11.34
CA LEU A 58 -4.01 -4.78 -12.76
C LEU A 58 -3.62 -6.24 -13.07
N LEU A 59 -3.13 -6.97 -12.08
CA LEU A 59 -2.76 -8.38 -12.19
C LEU A 59 -3.88 -9.32 -11.76
N ASP A 60 -4.92 -8.81 -11.11
CA ASP A 60 -6.10 -9.58 -10.75
C ASP A 60 -7.01 -9.74 -11.99
N PRO A 61 -7.27 -10.97 -12.45
CA PRO A 61 -8.17 -11.21 -13.58
C PRO A 61 -9.61 -10.67 -13.37
N ALA A 62 -10.06 -10.46 -12.13
CA ALA A 62 -11.33 -9.79 -11.83
C ALA A 62 -11.22 -8.26 -11.72
N GLY A 63 -10.01 -7.73 -11.60
CA GLY A 63 -9.73 -6.29 -11.49
C GLY A 63 -9.68 -5.54 -12.82
N GLN A 64 -9.67 -6.25 -13.95
CA GLN A 64 -9.59 -5.64 -15.29
C GLN A 64 -10.82 -4.82 -15.69
N ASP A 65 -11.99 -5.07 -15.08
CA ASP A 65 -13.25 -4.37 -15.38
C ASP A 65 -13.50 -3.14 -14.48
N VAL A 66 -12.58 -2.80 -13.58
CA VAL A 66 -12.80 -1.79 -12.52
C VAL A 66 -12.15 -0.43 -12.83
N PHE A 67 -11.52 -0.27 -14.01
CA PHE A 67 -10.85 0.98 -14.43
C PHE A 67 -11.27 1.49 -15.80
#